data_AF-A0A434V2B7-F1
#
_entry.id   AF-A0A434V2B7-F1
#
_cell.length_a   1.000
_cell.length_b   1.000
_cell.length_c   1.000
_cell.angle_alpha   90.00
_cell.angle_beta   90.00
_cell.angle_gamma   90.00
#
_symmetry.space_group_name_H-M   'P 1'
#
loop_
_entity.id
_entity.type
_entity.pdbx_description
1 polymer ?
#
loop_
_entity_poly.entity_id
_entity_poly.type
_entity_poly.pdbx_seq_one_letter_code
_entity_poly.pdbx_strand_id
1 'polypeptide(L)'
;YADADKNPAKPSISVTDDGGTALKLADNSPKSVRDGIPKFVSDGNLTPDFYAVNTMQPPYQPSGNDPAPGGDPLLADPSKPTTLPPQTEPTIGDMLSLKQVSWAWYSGAWQYTLDHGNHTPIPNFQYHHQPFNYYANYAPGTEARREHLRDAGLAGVSFIQAIDDGALPQVSFYRPQGNLNEHSGYADIQAGDRHIADVISHLEKSPQWPHMLVVVAYD
;
A
#
# COMPACT_ATOMS: atom_id res chain seq x y z
N TYR A 1 -12.34 -3.44 11.62
CA TYR A 1 -12.94 -2.09 11.61
C TYR A 1 -14.02 -2.04 12.66
N ALA A 2 -13.75 -1.53 13.87
CA ALA A 2 -14.72 -1.59 14.97
C ALA A 2 -16.04 -0.84 14.62
N ASP A 3 -17.18 -1.46 14.93
CA ASP A 3 -18.53 -0.89 14.74
C ASP A 3 -18.78 -0.28 13.34
N ALA A 4 -18.31 -0.95 12.27
CA ALA A 4 -18.44 -0.45 10.89
C ALA A 4 -19.90 -0.19 10.46
N ASP A 5 -20.86 -0.91 11.05
CA ASP A 5 -22.29 -0.74 10.82
C ASP A 5 -22.88 0.58 11.38
N LYS A 6 -22.12 1.27 12.23
CA LYS A 6 -22.53 2.51 12.93
C LYS A 6 -21.71 3.73 12.53
N ASN A 7 -20.83 3.61 11.54
CA ASN A 7 -19.91 4.67 11.16
C ASN A 7 -19.86 4.86 9.63
N PRO A 8 -19.05 5.80 9.11
CA PRO A 8 -19.00 6.10 7.68
C PRO A 8 -18.66 4.91 6.76
N ALA A 9 -18.04 3.84 7.26
CA ALA A 9 -17.74 2.65 6.49
C ALA A 9 -18.94 1.70 6.29
N LYS A 10 -20.10 1.97 6.90
CA LYS A 10 -21.31 1.14 6.71
C LYS A 10 -21.63 0.81 5.23
N PRO A 11 -21.53 1.75 4.28
CA PRO A 11 -21.82 1.46 2.87
C PRO A 11 -20.81 0.52 2.21
N SER A 12 -19.63 0.29 2.80
CA SER A 12 -18.60 -0.60 2.26
C SER A 12 -18.68 -2.02 2.83
N ILE A 13 -19.71 -2.35 3.62
CA ILE A 13 -19.92 -3.72 4.11
C ILE A 13 -20.48 -4.59 2.98
N SER A 14 -19.79 -5.69 2.69
CA SER A 14 -20.17 -6.69 1.70
C SER A 14 -21.41 -7.45 2.15
N VAL A 15 -22.20 -7.93 1.19
CA VAL A 15 -23.32 -8.83 1.46
C VAL A 15 -22.92 -10.24 1.06
N THR A 16 -22.89 -11.14 2.03
CA THR A 16 -22.57 -12.56 1.82
C THR A 16 -23.81 -13.42 1.69
N ASP A 17 -23.62 -14.64 1.20
CA ASP A 17 -24.61 -15.71 1.32
C ASP A 17 -24.89 -16.08 2.79
N ASP A 18 -25.88 -16.94 3.01
CA ASP A 18 -26.29 -17.39 4.35
C ASP A 18 -25.17 -18.14 5.09
N GLY A 19 -24.19 -18.67 4.36
CA GLY A 19 -23.01 -19.33 4.91
C GLY A 19 -21.90 -18.36 5.34
N GLY A 20 -21.95 -17.09 4.89
CA GLY A 20 -20.89 -16.11 5.16
C GLY A 20 -19.59 -16.35 4.40
N THR A 21 -19.56 -17.32 3.48
CA THR A 21 -18.33 -17.79 2.82
C THR A 21 -18.15 -17.26 1.40
N ALA A 22 -19.20 -16.71 0.81
CA ALA A 22 -19.15 -16.13 -0.53
C ALA A 22 -20.02 -14.87 -0.62
N LEU A 23 -19.71 -14.00 -1.57
CA LEU A 23 -20.56 -12.86 -1.91
C LEU A 23 -21.92 -13.33 -2.42
N LYS A 24 -22.99 -12.68 -1.96
CA LYS A 24 -24.35 -12.98 -2.42
C LYS A 24 -24.54 -12.50 -3.85
N LEU A 25 -24.89 -13.41 -4.75
CA LEU A 25 -25.27 -13.06 -6.12
C LEU A 25 -26.51 -12.17 -6.10
N ALA A 26 -26.52 -11.14 -6.94
CA ALA A 26 -27.70 -10.33 -7.21
C ALA A 26 -28.71 -11.13 -8.05
N ASP A 27 -30.00 -10.84 -7.90
CA ASP A 27 -31.07 -11.53 -8.64
C ASP A 27 -30.93 -11.42 -10.17
N ASN A 28 -30.27 -10.36 -10.65
CA ASN A 28 -29.99 -10.11 -12.05
C ASN A 28 -28.59 -10.60 -12.51
N SER A 29 -27.92 -11.40 -11.69
CA SER A 29 -26.63 -12.00 -12.04
C SER A 29 -26.79 -13.05 -13.15
N PRO A 30 -25.91 -13.08 -14.16
CA PRO A 30 -25.89 -14.13 -15.17
C PRO A 30 -25.76 -15.52 -14.54
N LYS A 31 -26.44 -16.53 -15.10
CA LYS A 31 -26.40 -17.92 -14.59
C LYS A 31 -25.08 -18.63 -14.93
N SER A 32 -24.31 -18.08 -15.86
CA SER A 32 -23.02 -18.61 -16.30
C SER A 32 -22.08 -17.48 -16.71
N VAL A 33 -20.77 -17.70 -16.55
CA VAL A 33 -19.71 -16.82 -17.05
C VAL A 33 -19.74 -16.63 -18.57
N ARG A 34 -20.40 -17.55 -19.30
CA ARG A 34 -20.61 -17.42 -20.75
C ARG A 34 -21.66 -16.36 -21.11
N ASP A 35 -22.58 -16.09 -20.18
CA ASP A 35 -23.72 -15.18 -20.38
C ASP A 35 -23.41 -13.77 -19.84
N GLY A 36 -22.32 -13.61 -19.10
CA GLY A 36 -21.83 -12.32 -18.61
C GLY A 36 -21.05 -12.43 -17.30
N ILE A 37 -20.57 -11.28 -16.83
CA ILE A 37 -19.84 -11.16 -15.57
C ILE A 37 -20.83 -11.32 -14.40
N PRO A 38 -20.49 -12.10 -13.36
CA PRO A 38 -21.31 -12.19 -12.15
C PRO A 38 -21.60 -10.82 -11.54
N LYS A 39 -22.83 -10.66 -11.02
CA LYS A 39 -23.24 -9.48 -10.27
C LYS A 39 -23.53 -9.89 -8.83
N PHE A 40 -23.07 -9.08 -7.89
CA PHE A 40 -23.25 -9.30 -6.47
C PHE A 40 -24.15 -8.22 -5.87
N VAL A 41 -24.84 -8.55 -4.77
CA VAL A 41 -25.69 -7.59 -4.05
C VAL A 41 -24.85 -6.42 -3.52
N SER A 42 -23.69 -6.72 -2.93
CA SER A 42 -22.69 -5.74 -2.52
C SER A 42 -21.34 -6.44 -2.39
N ASP A 43 -20.39 -6.07 -3.25
CA ASP A 43 -18.96 -6.42 -3.14
C ASP A 43 -18.24 -5.18 -2.59
N GLY A 44 -18.08 -5.17 -1.27
CA GLY A 44 -17.63 -4.00 -0.50
C GLY A 44 -16.19 -4.15 0.01
N ASN A 45 -15.71 -3.16 0.75
CA ASN A 45 -14.37 -3.18 1.33
C ASN A 45 -14.26 -4.00 2.62
N LEU A 46 -15.38 -4.20 3.31
CA LEU A 46 -15.45 -4.88 4.59
C LEU A 46 -16.28 -6.15 4.50
N THR A 47 -15.94 -7.16 5.30
CA THR A 47 -16.81 -8.31 5.56
C THR A 47 -17.96 -7.93 6.50
N PRO A 48 -19.04 -8.74 6.59
CA PRO A 48 -20.14 -8.50 7.53
C PRO A 48 -19.72 -8.42 9.01
N ASP A 49 -18.62 -9.08 9.38
CA ASP A 49 -17.98 -9.04 10.70
C ASP A 49 -16.81 -8.02 10.77
N PHE A 50 -16.76 -7.12 9.79
CA PHE A 50 -15.98 -5.88 9.76
C PHE A 50 -14.46 -6.01 9.57
N TYR A 51 -13.99 -7.10 8.96
CA TYR A 51 -12.61 -7.21 8.48
C TYR A 51 -12.46 -6.49 7.15
N ALA A 52 -11.36 -5.75 6.97
CA ALA A 52 -11.02 -5.15 5.68
C ALA A 52 -10.47 -6.22 4.73
N VAL A 53 -11.07 -6.36 3.56
CA VAL A 53 -10.74 -7.41 2.58
C VAL A 53 -10.50 -6.88 1.16
N ASN A 54 -11.06 -5.71 0.80
CA ASN A 54 -10.71 -5.01 -0.43
C ASN A 54 -10.03 -3.65 -0.12
N THR A 55 -9.64 -2.91 -1.16
CA THR A 55 -8.84 -1.67 -1.04
C THR A 55 -9.41 -0.69 -0.03
N MET A 56 -8.67 -0.45 1.05
CA MET A 56 -8.87 0.64 1.99
C MET A 56 -7.72 1.64 1.85
N GLN A 57 -7.90 2.88 2.29
CA GLN A 57 -6.88 3.92 2.24
C GLN A 57 -6.25 4.15 3.61
N PRO A 58 -4.95 4.49 3.67
CA PRO A 58 -4.28 4.74 4.94
C PRO A 58 -4.87 5.99 5.64
N PRO A 59 -4.87 6.02 6.98
CA PRO A 59 -5.34 7.17 7.77
C PRO A 59 -4.41 8.40 7.69
N TYR A 60 -3.22 8.26 7.10
CA TYR A 60 -2.18 9.29 7.07
C TYR A 60 -1.79 9.60 5.62
N GLN A 61 -1.52 10.87 5.32
CA GLN A 61 -1.02 11.26 4.00
C GLN A 61 0.39 10.67 3.73
N PRO A 62 0.73 10.28 2.49
CA PRO A 62 -0.12 10.28 1.30
C PRO A 62 -1.20 9.19 1.40
N SER A 63 -2.44 9.57 1.11
CA SER A 63 -3.61 8.69 1.12
C SER A 63 -4.47 8.95 -0.12
N GLY A 64 -5.22 7.94 -0.56
CA GLY A 64 -6.22 8.11 -1.62
C GLY A 64 -7.45 8.90 -1.18
N ASN A 65 -7.55 9.22 0.10
CA ASN A 65 -8.56 10.13 0.65
C ASN A 65 -7.90 11.44 1.07
N ASP A 66 -8.43 12.55 0.58
CA ASP A 66 -7.99 13.89 0.96
C ASP A 66 -8.16 14.14 2.47
N PRO A 67 -7.43 15.11 3.04
CA PRO A 67 -7.74 15.62 4.38
C PRO A 67 -9.16 16.18 4.48
N ALA A 68 -9.73 16.12 5.68
CA ALA A 68 -11.03 16.74 5.93
C ALA A 68 -10.95 18.28 5.71
N PRO A 69 -12.01 18.95 5.24
CA PRO A 69 -12.02 20.40 5.12
C PRO A 69 -11.70 21.10 6.45
N GLY A 70 -10.58 21.85 6.48
CA GLY A 70 -10.09 22.51 7.70
C GLY A 70 -9.45 21.58 8.74
N GLY A 71 -9.24 20.29 8.40
CA GLY A 71 -8.53 19.32 9.22
C GLY A 71 -7.01 19.40 9.09
N ASP A 72 -6.32 18.52 9.80
CA ASP A 72 -4.86 18.36 9.70
C ASP A 72 -4.49 17.85 8.29
N PRO A 73 -3.65 18.58 7.53
CA PRO A 73 -3.27 18.18 6.18
C PRO A 73 -2.46 16.87 6.13
N LEU A 74 -1.97 16.37 7.27
CA LEU A 74 -1.22 15.12 7.36
C LEU A 74 -2.12 13.89 7.55
N LEU A 75 -3.42 14.08 7.78
CA LEU A 75 -4.39 13.01 8.00
C LEU A 75 -5.31 12.84 6.79
N ALA A 76 -5.78 11.61 6.56
CA ALA A 76 -6.89 11.34 5.66
C ALA A 76 -8.22 11.63 6.37
N ASP A 77 -9.22 12.10 5.63
CA ASP A 77 -10.56 12.36 6.17
C ASP A 77 -11.19 11.05 6.72
N PRO A 78 -11.41 10.93 8.05
CA PRO A 78 -11.98 9.71 8.64
C PRO A 78 -13.47 9.55 8.32
N SER A 79 -14.12 10.55 7.73
CA SER A 79 -15.50 10.46 7.27
C SER A 79 -15.64 9.77 5.91
N LYS A 80 -14.53 9.49 5.20
CA LYS A 80 -14.58 8.71 3.96
C LYS A 80 -14.77 7.22 4.30
N PRO A 81 -15.72 6.52 3.66
CA PRO A 81 -15.99 5.09 3.93
C PRO A 81 -14.80 4.15 3.75
N THR A 82 -13.78 4.59 3.01
CA THR A 82 -12.56 3.82 2.69
C THR A 82 -11.37 4.19 3.57
N THR A 83 -11.44 5.19 4.45
CA THR A 83 -10.33 5.50 5.36
C THR A 83 -10.28 4.43 6.45
N LEU A 84 -9.21 3.63 6.47
CA LEU A 84 -9.04 2.64 7.53
C LEU A 84 -8.61 3.36 8.81
N PRO A 85 -9.22 3.08 9.98
CA PRO A 85 -8.71 3.55 11.26
C PRO A 85 -7.25 3.10 11.46
N PRO A 86 -6.43 3.86 12.20
CA PRO A 86 -5.08 3.42 12.53
C PRO A 86 -5.07 2.05 13.21
N GLN A 87 -4.25 1.15 12.69
CA GLN A 87 -3.99 -0.16 13.28
C GLN A 87 -2.94 0.00 14.41
N THR A 88 -2.98 -0.87 15.42
CA THR A 88 -2.12 -0.76 16.62
C THR A 88 -1.35 -2.04 16.94
N GLU A 89 -1.64 -3.10 16.19
CA GLU A 89 -1.06 -4.41 16.30
C GLU A 89 0.41 -4.34 15.90
N PRO A 90 1.31 -5.07 16.59
CA PRO A 90 2.73 -5.01 16.27
C PRO A 90 3.02 -5.47 14.84
N THR A 91 3.79 -4.68 14.12
CA THR A 91 4.28 -5.00 12.77
C THR A 91 5.65 -5.69 12.83
N ILE A 92 6.10 -6.23 11.70
CA ILE A 92 7.48 -6.70 11.57
C ILE A 92 8.50 -5.59 11.81
N GLY A 93 8.18 -4.34 11.42
CA GLY A 93 9.03 -3.18 11.67
C GLY A 93 9.24 -2.93 13.15
N ASP A 94 8.18 -3.04 13.95
CA ASP A 94 8.26 -2.92 15.41
C ASP A 94 9.14 -4.02 16.01
N MET A 95 9.03 -5.25 15.50
CA MET A 95 9.86 -6.38 15.96
C MET A 95 11.34 -6.20 15.61
N LEU A 96 11.65 -5.65 14.43
CA LEU A 96 13.01 -5.34 14.00
C LEU A 96 13.62 -4.23 14.86
N SER A 97 12.90 -3.12 15.06
CA SER A 97 13.35 -2.02 15.92
C SER A 97 13.58 -2.47 17.37
N LEU A 98 12.70 -3.30 17.92
CA LEU A 98 12.87 -3.89 19.26
C LEU A 98 14.17 -4.72 19.39
N LYS A 99 14.60 -5.34 18.30
CA LYS A 99 15.86 -6.10 18.22
C LYS A 99 17.06 -5.28 17.75
N GLN A 100 16.89 -3.97 17.57
CA GLN A 100 17.91 -3.06 17.06
C GLN A 100 18.46 -3.48 15.70
N VAL A 101 17.63 -4.13 14.87
CA VAL A 101 17.96 -4.44 13.48
C VAL A 101 17.55 -3.23 12.64
N SER A 102 18.50 -2.63 11.93
CA SER A 102 18.19 -1.48 11.09
C SER A 102 17.30 -1.90 9.93
N TRP A 103 16.27 -1.10 9.65
CA TRP A 103 15.35 -1.38 8.55
C TRP A 103 14.72 -0.14 7.97
N ALA A 104 14.22 -0.24 6.73
CA ALA A 104 13.43 0.81 6.10
C ALA A 104 12.46 0.25 5.05
N TRP A 105 11.34 0.96 4.87
CA TRP A 105 10.42 0.83 3.75
C TRP A 105 10.65 1.98 2.77
N TYR A 106 11.10 1.65 1.56
CA TYR A 106 11.34 2.57 0.47
C TYR A 106 10.14 2.58 -0.48
N SER A 107 9.40 3.69 -0.48
CA SER A 107 8.23 3.88 -1.35
C SER A 107 8.60 4.72 -2.57
N GLY A 108 8.39 4.16 -3.77
CA GLY A 108 8.49 4.90 -5.02
C GLY A 108 7.60 6.14 -5.04
N ALA A 109 8.17 7.29 -5.38
CA ALA A 109 7.47 8.56 -5.58
C ALA A 109 6.64 9.09 -4.39
N TRP A 110 6.99 8.72 -3.16
CA TRP A 110 6.25 9.15 -1.96
C TRP A 110 6.27 10.67 -1.80
N GLN A 111 7.47 11.28 -1.82
CA GLN A 111 7.60 12.72 -1.61
C GLN A 111 7.01 13.51 -2.78
N TYR A 112 7.25 13.03 -4.01
CA TYR A 112 6.62 13.61 -5.21
C TYR A 112 5.09 13.66 -5.07
N THR A 113 4.47 12.58 -4.59
CA THR A 113 3.01 12.49 -4.42
C THR A 113 2.49 13.45 -3.36
N LEU A 114 3.23 13.65 -2.26
CA LEU A 114 2.87 14.63 -1.24
C LEU A 114 2.93 16.07 -1.78
N ASP A 115 3.95 16.39 -2.57
CA ASP A 115 4.21 17.76 -3.02
C ASP A 115 3.37 18.16 -4.24
N HIS A 116 3.09 17.21 -5.14
CA HIS A 116 2.49 17.48 -6.45
C HIS A 116 1.16 16.78 -6.68
N GLY A 117 0.72 15.95 -5.73
CA GLY A 117 -0.40 15.03 -5.94
C GLY A 117 -0.03 13.82 -6.79
N ASN A 118 -0.98 12.89 -6.90
CA ASN A 118 -0.81 11.69 -7.70
C ASN A 118 -1.30 11.92 -9.13
N HIS A 119 -0.54 11.41 -10.11
CA HIS A 119 -0.79 11.60 -11.53
C HIS A 119 -0.75 10.27 -12.26
N THR A 120 -1.57 10.15 -13.31
CA THR A 120 -1.58 8.99 -14.23
C THR A 120 -1.17 9.48 -15.62
N PRO A 121 -0.24 8.80 -16.31
CA PRO A 121 0.31 7.48 -15.97
C PRO A 121 1.47 7.50 -14.97
N ILE A 122 2.14 8.63 -14.74
CA ILE A 122 3.34 8.69 -13.87
C ILE A 122 3.09 9.72 -12.76
N PRO A 123 3.32 9.39 -11.48
CA PRO A 123 3.89 8.13 -10.97
C PRO A 123 2.86 7.00 -10.75
N ASN A 124 1.57 7.29 -10.89
CA ASN A 124 0.46 6.41 -10.52
C ASN A 124 0.67 5.75 -9.14
N PHE A 125 0.98 6.58 -8.15
CA PHE A 125 1.27 6.16 -6.78
C PHE A 125 0.11 5.32 -6.22
N GLN A 126 0.44 4.18 -5.63
CA GLN A 126 -0.54 3.28 -5.04
C GLN A 126 -0.52 3.46 -3.52
N TYR A 127 -1.45 4.30 -3.03
CA TYR A 127 -1.55 4.64 -1.61
C TYR A 127 -1.72 3.43 -0.70
N HIS A 128 -2.48 2.44 -1.16
CA HIS A 128 -2.78 1.25 -0.39
C HIS A 128 -1.68 0.19 -0.40
N HIS A 129 -0.62 0.38 -1.19
CA HIS A 129 0.57 -0.47 -1.17
C HIS A 129 1.60 -0.01 -0.11
N GLN A 130 1.20 0.85 0.82
CA GLN A 130 2.08 1.44 1.84
C GLN A 130 1.75 0.87 3.22
N PRO A 131 2.11 -0.39 3.54
CA PRO A 131 1.55 -1.14 4.66
C PRO A 131 1.78 -0.47 6.01
N PHE A 132 2.99 0.09 6.24
CA PHE A 132 3.31 0.75 7.50
C PHE A 132 2.54 2.07 7.70
N ASN A 133 2.06 2.71 6.62
CA ASN A 133 1.28 3.95 6.70
C ASN A 133 -0.14 3.75 7.26
N TYR A 134 -0.52 2.51 7.60
CA TYR A 134 -1.77 2.17 8.29
C TYR A 134 -1.65 2.12 9.81
N TYR A 135 -0.43 2.10 10.36
CA TYR A 135 -0.21 1.81 11.78
C TYR A 135 0.14 3.07 12.56
N ALA A 136 -0.45 3.18 13.76
CA ALA A 136 -0.30 4.35 14.63
C ALA A 136 1.16 4.66 15.00
N ASN A 137 2.02 3.64 15.07
CA ASN A 137 3.44 3.83 15.36
C ASN A 137 4.18 4.62 14.26
N TYR A 138 3.65 4.65 13.03
CA TYR A 138 4.20 5.40 11.90
C TYR A 138 3.34 6.60 11.50
N ALA A 139 2.51 7.10 12.42
CA ALA A 139 1.75 8.33 12.23
C ALA A 139 2.68 9.53 11.96
N PRO A 140 2.19 10.58 11.27
CA PRO A 140 2.96 11.81 11.07
C PRO A 140 3.53 12.37 12.38
N GLY A 141 4.78 12.81 12.35
CA GLY A 141 5.49 13.35 13.52
C GLY A 141 6.14 12.31 14.45
N THR A 142 5.88 11.02 14.25
CA THR A 142 6.56 9.96 15.03
C THR A 142 8.02 9.78 14.62
N GLU A 143 8.85 9.32 15.57
CA GLU A 143 10.24 8.95 15.31
C GLU A 143 10.33 7.79 14.32
N ALA A 144 9.54 6.73 14.56
CA ALA A 144 9.58 5.53 13.73
C ALA A 144 9.23 5.82 12.27
N ARG A 145 8.27 6.73 12.01
CA ARG A 145 8.00 7.19 10.64
C ARG A 145 9.22 7.85 10.01
N ARG A 146 9.87 8.79 10.72
CA ARG A 146 11.03 9.53 10.23
C ARG A 146 12.22 8.62 9.96
N GLU A 147 12.43 7.61 10.80
CA GLU A 147 13.56 6.68 10.69
C GLU A 147 13.34 5.62 9.60
N HIS A 148 12.12 5.11 9.45
CA HIS A 148 11.90 3.88 8.68
C HIS A 148 11.09 4.06 7.39
N LEU A 149 10.26 5.10 7.25
CA LEU A 149 9.53 5.34 6.00
C LEU A 149 10.32 6.31 5.12
N ARG A 150 10.81 5.81 3.98
CA ARG A 150 11.73 6.52 3.09
C ARG A 150 11.09 6.71 1.72
N ASP A 151 11.29 7.90 1.16
CA ASP A 151 11.01 8.13 -0.26
C ASP A 151 12.12 7.46 -1.10
N ALA A 152 11.71 6.59 -2.01
CA ALA A 152 12.62 5.98 -2.98
C ALA A 152 12.87 6.90 -4.19
N GLY A 153 12.18 8.04 -4.27
CA GLY A 153 12.23 8.93 -5.42
C GLY A 153 11.39 8.43 -6.60
N LEU A 154 11.22 9.30 -7.59
CA LEU A 154 10.62 8.92 -8.88
C LEU A 154 11.48 7.86 -9.56
N ALA A 155 10.85 6.79 -10.06
CA ALA A 155 11.51 5.63 -10.62
C ALA A 155 12.60 5.02 -9.72
N GLY A 156 12.48 5.18 -8.40
CA GLY A 156 13.42 4.56 -7.45
C GLY A 156 14.80 5.20 -7.38
N VAL A 157 15.03 6.38 -7.97
CA VAL A 157 16.37 7.01 -8.04
C VAL A 157 17.07 7.14 -6.69
N SER A 158 16.35 7.49 -5.62
CA SER A 158 16.94 7.61 -4.28
C SER A 158 17.25 6.25 -3.65
N PHE A 159 16.45 5.23 -3.97
CA PHE A 159 16.72 3.87 -3.53
C PHE A 159 17.93 3.28 -4.26
N ILE A 160 18.04 3.48 -5.58
CA ILE A 160 19.20 3.09 -6.39
C ILE A 160 20.47 3.77 -5.87
N GLN A 161 20.42 5.07 -5.55
CA GLN A 161 21.55 5.76 -4.94
C GLN A 161 21.97 5.11 -3.60
N ALA A 162 21.01 4.76 -2.74
CA ALA A 162 21.32 4.09 -1.47
C ALA A 162 21.94 2.70 -1.66
N ILE A 163 21.56 1.98 -2.73
CA ILE A 163 22.19 0.71 -3.13
C ILE A 163 23.65 0.94 -3.52
N ASP A 164 23.87 1.90 -4.42
CA ASP A 164 25.20 2.19 -4.99
C ASP A 164 26.18 2.67 -3.92
N ASP A 165 25.69 3.45 -2.95
CA ASP A 165 26.47 3.95 -1.81
C ASP A 165 26.73 2.87 -0.74
N GLY A 166 26.12 1.69 -0.86
CA GLY A 166 26.17 0.65 0.18
C GLY A 166 25.52 1.08 1.49
N ALA A 167 24.48 1.92 1.40
CA ALA A 167 23.82 2.57 2.52
C ALA A 167 22.50 1.89 2.91
N LEU A 168 22.18 0.72 2.36
CA LEU A 168 20.96 0.01 2.73
C LEU A 168 21.04 -0.48 4.18
N PRO A 169 19.95 -0.35 4.97
CA PRO A 169 19.86 -1.00 6.26
C PRO A 169 19.80 -2.53 6.13
N GLN A 170 19.94 -3.23 7.27
CA GLN A 170 19.98 -4.71 7.30
C GLN A 170 18.73 -5.35 6.69
N VAL A 171 17.57 -4.70 6.83
CA VAL A 171 16.33 -5.11 6.17
C VAL A 171 15.76 -3.94 5.37
N SER A 172 15.75 -4.07 4.05
CA SER A 172 15.21 -3.06 3.15
C SER A 172 14.01 -3.62 2.39
N PHE A 173 12.86 -2.96 2.51
CA PHE A 173 11.69 -3.22 1.68
C PHE A 173 11.61 -2.15 0.60
N TYR A 174 11.34 -2.52 -0.64
CA TYR A 174 11.16 -1.59 -1.73
C TYR A 174 9.85 -1.86 -2.47
N ARG A 175 9.04 -0.82 -2.65
CA ARG A 175 7.84 -0.86 -3.48
C ARG A 175 7.97 0.18 -4.60
N PRO A 176 8.04 -0.22 -5.88
CA PRO A 176 8.09 0.72 -6.98
C PRO A 176 6.78 1.51 -7.08
N GLN A 177 6.85 2.67 -7.74
CA GLN A 177 5.65 3.45 -8.09
C GLN A 177 4.75 2.66 -9.05
N GLY A 178 3.45 2.99 -9.12
CA GLY A 178 2.47 2.11 -9.76
C GLY A 178 2.70 1.85 -11.24
N ASN A 179 3.21 2.80 -12.02
CA ASN A 179 3.49 2.51 -13.43
C ASN A 179 4.69 1.57 -13.68
N LEU A 180 5.38 1.13 -12.62
CA LEU A 180 6.54 0.23 -12.66
C LEU A 180 6.32 -1.04 -11.83
N ASN A 181 5.11 -1.30 -11.33
CA ASN A 181 4.83 -2.42 -10.41
C ASN A 181 4.19 -3.65 -11.09
N GLU A 182 4.13 -3.67 -12.42
CA GLU A 182 3.59 -4.78 -13.24
C GLU A 182 2.10 -5.09 -13.02
N HIS A 183 1.37 -4.26 -12.28
CA HIS A 183 -0.04 -4.50 -12.02
C HIS A 183 -0.87 -4.46 -13.32
N SER A 184 -1.59 -5.55 -13.58
CA SER A 184 -2.48 -5.69 -14.72
C SER A 184 -3.52 -4.57 -14.76
N GLY A 185 -3.70 -3.96 -15.93
CA GLY A 185 -4.70 -2.92 -16.16
C GLY A 185 -4.16 -1.48 -16.16
N TYR A 186 -3.07 -1.18 -15.45
CA TYR A 186 -2.48 0.17 -15.45
C TYR A 186 -0.96 0.24 -15.60
N ALA A 187 -0.24 -0.87 -15.42
CA ALA A 187 1.20 -0.94 -15.62
C ALA A 187 1.55 -1.72 -16.89
N ASP A 188 2.71 -1.40 -17.48
CA ASP A 188 3.31 -2.14 -18.58
C ASP A 188 4.29 -3.18 -18.01
N ILE A 189 4.12 -4.46 -18.39
CA ILE A 189 4.99 -5.56 -17.92
C ILE A 189 6.44 -5.28 -18.33
N GLN A 190 6.67 -4.81 -19.57
CA GLN A 190 8.03 -4.58 -20.05
C GLN A 190 8.72 -3.44 -19.29
N ALA A 191 8.00 -2.40 -18.87
CA ALA A 191 8.52 -1.33 -18.05
C ALA A 191 8.85 -1.81 -16.63
N GLY A 192 7.98 -2.63 -16.03
CA GLY A 192 8.22 -3.27 -14.73
C GLY A 192 9.43 -4.21 -14.75
N ASP A 193 9.49 -5.12 -15.71
CA ASP A 193 10.61 -6.06 -15.91
C ASP A 193 11.95 -5.31 -16.06
N ARG A 194 11.96 -4.24 -16.85
CA ARG A 194 13.16 -3.40 -17.01
C ARG A 194 13.55 -2.72 -15.70
N HIS A 195 12.57 -2.23 -14.94
CA HIS A 195 12.81 -1.57 -13.66
C HIS A 195 13.38 -2.53 -12.62
N ILE A 196 12.78 -3.71 -12.43
CA ILE A 196 13.28 -4.69 -11.47
C ILE A 196 14.66 -5.24 -11.89
N ALA A 197 14.89 -5.46 -13.19
CA ALA A 197 16.19 -5.86 -13.70
C ALA A 197 17.28 -4.80 -13.44
N ASP A 198 16.94 -3.51 -13.60
CA ASP A 198 17.86 -2.40 -13.31
C ASP A 198 18.22 -2.34 -11.82
N VAL A 199 17.22 -2.38 -10.93
CA VAL A 199 17.42 -2.42 -9.47
C VAL A 199 18.30 -3.61 -9.06
N ILE A 200 18.02 -4.81 -9.58
CA ILE A 200 18.84 -6.01 -9.28
C ILE A 200 20.28 -5.82 -9.78
N SER A 201 20.47 -5.27 -10.98
CA SER A 201 21.80 -4.99 -11.52
C SER A 201 22.60 -4.02 -10.64
N HIS A 202 21.95 -3.03 -10.03
CA HIS A 202 22.56 -2.14 -9.05
C HIS A 202 22.91 -2.90 -7.75
N LEU A 203 22.01 -3.74 -7.24
CA LEU A 203 22.28 -4.57 -6.04
C LEU A 203 23.48 -5.49 -6.25
N GLU A 204 23.58 -6.15 -7.40
CA GLU A 204 24.69 -7.05 -7.76
C GLU A 204 26.06 -6.35 -7.81
N LYS A 205 26.08 -5.04 -8.09
CA LYS A 205 27.29 -4.20 -8.16
C LYS A 205 27.58 -3.47 -6.85
N SER A 206 26.64 -3.50 -5.90
CA SER A 206 26.74 -2.74 -4.65
C SER A 206 27.86 -3.25 -3.74
N PRO A 207 28.40 -2.40 -2.85
CA PRO A 207 29.37 -2.82 -1.83
C PRO A 207 28.83 -3.92 -0.88
N GLN A 208 27.51 -4.02 -0.74
CA GLN A 208 26.85 -4.94 0.19
C GLN A 208 26.50 -6.30 -0.44
N TRP A 209 26.64 -6.45 -1.76
CA TRP A 209 26.28 -7.68 -2.50
C TRP A 209 26.84 -8.98 -1.91
N PRO A 210 28.11 -9.08 -1.47
CA PRO A 210 28.68 -10.33 -0.96
C PRO A 210 27.94 -10.93 0.24
N HIS A 211 27.08 -10.16 0.91
CA HIS A 211 26.32 -10.55 2.10
C HIS A 211 24.82 -10.27 1.97
N MET A 212 24.32 -10.17 0.74
CA MET A 212 22.93 -9.80 0.46
C MET A 212 22.09 -11.00 0.04
N LEU A 213 20.86 -11.07 0.53
CA LEU A 213 19.79 -11.91 -0.01
C LEU A 213 18.73 -11.00 -0.63
N VAL A 214 18.41 -11.25 -1.89
CA VAL A 214 17.33 -10.54 -2.61
C VAL A 214 16.14 -11.48 -2.74
N VAL A 215 14.96 -11.01 -2.31
CA VAL A 215 13.68 -11.70 -2.47
C VAL A 215 12.78 -10.83 -3.33
N VAL A 216 12.38 -11.36 -4.49
CA VAL A 216 11.38 -10.75 -5.37
C VAL A 216 10.07 -11.50 -5.17
N ALA A 217 9.01 -10.76 -4.86
CA ALA A 217 7.68 -11.29 -4.59
C ALA A 217 6.60 -10.34 -5.10
N TYR A 218 5.39 -10.86 -5.25
CA TYR A 218 4.19 -10.11 -5.65
C TYR A 218 3.19 -10.09 -4.50
N ASP A 219 2.39 -9.03 -4.43
CA ASP A 219 1.24 -8.88 -3.53
C ASP A 219 -0.04 -9.47 -4.15
#